data_AF-A0AA35Y513-F1
#
_entry.id   AF-A0AA35Y513-F1
#
_cell.length_a   1.000
_cell.length_b   1.000
_cell.length_c   1.000
_cell.angle_alpha   90.00
_cell.angle_beta   90.00
_cell.angle_gamma   90.00
#
_symmetry.space_group_name_H-M   'P 1'
#
loop_
_entity.id
_entity.type
_entity.pdbx_description
1 polymer ?
#
loop_
_entity_poly.entity_id
_entity_poly.type
_entity_poly.pdbx_seq_one_letter_code
_entity_poly.pdbx_strand_id
1 'polypeptide(L)'
;MACLISNLPLPSLLNISKQSLFSPLHKHTVSAIGGQQRRVAVIAMATSGSTESSTSLSIIESVQNFWDTPEDRIALIGLGFASVVALWVSLNVVTAIDKLPVLPGVFELIGISFSTWFVYRYLLFKPDREELIQIINKSLSDVISQ
;
A
#
# COMPACT_ATOMS: atom_id res chain seq x y z
N MET A 1 -50.73 24.87 40.41
CA MET A 1 -51.02 26.31 40.17
C MET A 1 -49.97 27.13 40.92
N ALA A 2 -49.44 28.21 40.30
CA ALA A 2 -48.22 29.00 40.58
C ALA A 2 -46.96 28.46 39.83
N CYS A 3 -46.52 28.98 38.67
CA CYS A 3 -45.91 30.30 38.33
C CYS A 3 -44.51 30.44 38.99
N LEU A 4 -43.38 30.74 38.34
CA LEU A 4 -43.08 31.64 37.24
C LEU A 4 -41.77 31.26 36.51
N ILE A 5 -41.74 31.54 35.21
CA ILE A 5 -40.55 31.65 34.36
C ILE A 5 -39.94 33.03 34.60
N SER A 6 -38.62 33.12 34.78
CA SER A 6 -37.89 34.38 34.57
C SER A 6 -36.54 34.11 33.91
N ASN A 7 -36.53 34.29 32.58
CA ASN A 7 -35.36 34.67 31.80
C ASN A 7 -34.82 36.02 32.29
N LEU A 8 -33.50 36.24 32.26
CA LEU A 8 -32.82 37.54 32.12
C LEU A 8 -31.27 37.36 32.08
N PRO A 9 -30.48 38.35 31.62
CA PRO A 9 -29.93 38.41 30.26
C PRO A 9 -28.39 38.25 30.21
N LEU A 10 -27.87 37.98 29.02
CA LEU A 10 -26.43 38.00 28.70
C LEU A 10 -25.90 39.44 28.55
N PRO A 11 -24.63 39.69 28.94
CA PRO A 11 -23.80 40.64 28.20
C PRO A 11 -22.43 40.04 27.80
N SER A 12 -22.25 39.90 26.49
CA SER A 12 -21.15 40.41 25.67
C SER A 12 -19.74 40.65 26.26
N LEU A 13 -18.78 40.00 25.57
CA LEU A 13 -17.46 40.48 25.15
C LEU A 13 -16.37 40.73 26.21
N LEU A 14 -15.25 39.99 26.07
CA LEU A 14 -13.92 40.61 25.88
C LEU A 14 -12.85 39.55 25.52
N ASN A 15 -12.42 39.67 24.27
CA ASN A 15 -11.16 39.20 23.71
C ASN A 15 -9.99 39.93 24.40
N ILE A 16 -9.03 39.21 25.01
CA ILE A 16 -7.71 39.73 25.38
C ILE A 16 -6.65 38.60 25.30
N SER A 17 -5.83 38.75 24.26
CA SER A 17 -4.41 38.45 24.07
C SER A 17 -3.49 38.25 25.30
N LYS A 18 -2.38 37.54 25.02
CA LYS A 18 -1.05 37.42 25.70
C LYS A 18 -0.85 36.13 26.52
N GLN A 19 0.28 35.42 26.54
CA GLN A 19 1.57 35.38 25.82
C GLN A 19 2.32 34.12 26.32
N SER A 20 3.19 33.56 25.47
CA SER A 20 4.45 32.83 25.73
C SER A 20 4.57 31.77 26.85
N LEU A 21 5.00 30.57 26.46
CA LEU A 21 6.14 29.84 27.06
C LEU A 21 6.74 28.90 25.98
N PHE A 22 7.90 29.23 25.38
CA PHE A 22 9.25 28.69 25.69
C PHE A 22 9.32 27.15 25.52
N SER A 23 10.22 26.48 24.77
CA SER A 23 11.53 26.76 24.15
C SER A 23 11.98 25.49 23.30
N PRO A 24 13.26 25.21 22.92
CA PRO A 24 13.95 25.72 21.71
C PRO A 24 14.73 24.69 20.83
N LEU A 25 15.13 25.14 19.63
CA LEU A 25 16.43 24.98 18.90
C LEU A 25 17.05 23.60 18.59
N HIS A 26 17.23 23.27 17.29
CA HIS A 26 18.56 23.12 16.65
C HIS A 26 18.44 22.92 15.11
N LYS A 27 18.86 23.91 14.32
CA LYS A 27 19.12 23.79 12.87
C LYS A 27 20.63 23.76 12.69
N HIS A 28 21.18 22.64 12.22
CA HIS A 28 22.55 22.59 11.74
C HIS A 28 22.58 22.96 10.25
N THR A 29 23.06 24.17 9.98
CA THR A 29 23.66 24.55 8.71
C THR A 29 25.11 24.04 8.72
N VAL A 30 25.49 23.24 7.74
CA VAL A 30 26.90 22.89 7.48
C VAL A 30 27.31 23.52 6.14
N SER A 31 28.45 24.19 6.18
CA SER A 31 29.02 25.05 5.14
C SER A 31 29.94 24.26 4.18
N ALA A 32 29.87 24.68 2.92
CA ALA A 32 30.87 24.71 1.85
C ALA A 32 32.09 23.77 1.94
N ILE A 33 32.22 22.90 0.92
CA ILE A 33 33.50 22.46 0.39
C ILE A 33 33.59 22.91 -1.08
N GLY A 34 34.59 23.74 -1.38
CA GLY A 34 34.88 24.24 -2.72
C GLY A 34 35.49 23.15 -3.59
N GLY A 35 35.10 23.13 -4.87
CA GLY A 35 35.61 22.17 -5.84
C GLY A 35 35.09 22.45 -7.24
N GLN A 36 35.72 23.42 -7.91
CA GLN A 36 35.93 23.44 -9.36
C GLN A 36 34.70 23.22 -10.27
N GLN A 37 33.93 24.31 -10.47
CA GLN A 37 32.97 24.41 -11.57
C GLN A 37 33.69 24.39 -12.93
N ARG A 38 33.97 23.19 -13.45
CA ARG A 38 34.12 22.97 -14.88
C ARG A 38 32.74 23.17 -15.51
N ARG A 39 32.47 24.39 -15.99
CA ARG A 39 31.39 24.65 -16.94
C ARG A 39 31.74 23.95 -18.25
N VAL A 40 31.33 22.70 -18.39
CA VAL A 40 31.25 22.04 -19.69
C VAL A 40 30.03 22.64 -20.38
N ALA A 41 30.28 23.44 -21.42
CA ALA A 41 29.24 23.86 -22.33
C ALA A 41 28.68 22.61 -23.02
N VAL A 42 27.54 22.11 -22.54
CA VAL A 42 26.76 21.12 -23.28
C VAL A 42 26.12 21.86 -24.43
N ILE A 43 26.70 21.69 -25.61
CA ILE A 43 26.10 22.08 -26.87
C ILE A 43 24.83 21.24 -26.99
N ALA A 44 23.67 21.89 -26.84
CA ALA A 44 22.40 21.30 -27.24
C ALA A 44 22.43 21.17 -28.77
N MET A 45 22.90 20.03 -29.24
CA MET A 45 22.70 19.61 -30.61
C MET A 45 21.20 19.37 -30.76
N ALA A 46 20.52 20.32 -31.41
CA ALA A 46 19.18 20.09 -31.91
C ALA A 46 19.27 18.94 -32.91
N THR A 47 19.03 17.72 -32.43
CA THR A 47 18.54 16.65 -33.29
C THR A 47 17.11 17.03 -33.62
N SER A 48 16.98 17.93 -34.61
CA SER A 48 15.78 18.07 -35.40
C SER A 48 15.61 16.74 -36.15
N GLY A 49 14.92 15.83 -35.49
CA GLY A 49 14.75 14.46 -35.92
C GLY A 49 13.65 13.77 -35.13
N SER A 50 12.46 14.38 -35.13
CA SER A 50 11.19 13.66 -35.19
C SER A 50 10.93 12.58 -34.12
N THR A 51 10.20 12.99 -33.09
CA THR A 51 8.99 12.28 -32.62
C THR A 51 9.19 10.91 -31.99
N GLU A 52 9.68 10.94 -30.76
CA GLU A 52 9.48 9.91 -29.74
C GLU A 52 8.04 10.02 -29.20
N SER A 53 7.06 9.68 -30.04
CA SER A 53 5.62 9.72 -29.73
C SER A 53 4.86 8.59 -30.45
N SER A 54 5.49 7.43 -30.63
CA SER A 54 4.93 6.29 -31.39
C SER A 54 4.56 5.08 -30.52
N THR A 55 5.01 5.00 -29.26
CA THR A 55 4.59 3.94 -28.33
C THR A 55 3.31 4.29 -27.56
N SER A 56 3.07 5.58 -27.29
CA SER A 56 1.80 6.05 -26.70
C SER A 56 0.67 6.09 -27.74
N LEU A 57 0.96 6.54 -28.96
CA LEU A 57 -0.03 6.57 -30.05
C LEU A 57 -0.48 5.17 -30.48
N SER A 58 0.39 4.16 -30.48
CA SER A 58 0.01 2.78 -30.86
C SER A 58 -0.86 2.08 -29.82
N ILE A 59 -0.64 2.33 -28.52
CA ILE A 59 -1.50 1.81 -27.45
C ILE A 59 -2.86 2.53 -27.47
N ILE A 60 -2.85 3.85 -27.66
CA ILE A 60 -4.09 4.64 -27.76
C ILE A 60 -4.88 4.28 -29.03
N GLU A 61 -4.23 4.07 -30.18
CA GLU A 61 -4.89 3.59 -31.40
C GLU A 61 -5.41 2.16 -31.25
N SER A 62 -4.67 1.26 -30.59
CA SER A 62 -5.16 -0.09 -30.34
C SER A 62 -6.41 -0.05 -29.47
N VAL A 63 -6.37 0.71 -28.37
CA VAL A 63 -7.53 0.94 -27.51
C VAL A 63 -8.68 1.55 -28.31
N GLN A 64 -8.43 2.58 -29.14
CA GLN A 64 -9.44 3.20 -30.00
C GLN A 64 -10.07 2.22 -30.99
N ASN A 65 -9.27 1.37 -31.64
CA ASN A 65 -9.75 0.30 -32.52
C ASN A 65 -10.60 -0.74 -31.77
N PHE A 66 -10.24 -1.10 -30.53
CA PHE A 66 -11.06 -1.95 -29.65
C PHE A 66 -12.32 -1.24 -29.14
N TRP A 67 -12.38 0.09 -29.15
CA TRP A 67 -13.59 0.84 -28.82
C TRP A 67 -14.50 1.03 -30.03
N ASP A 68 -13.99 1.09 -31.26
CA ASP A 68 -14.80 1.46 -32.43
C ASP A 68 -15.75 0.36 -32.92
N THR A 69 -15.49 -0.91 -32.59
CA THR A 69 -16.40 -2.01 -32.88
C THR A 69 -17.55 -2.07 -31.86
N PRO A 70 -18.83 -2.06 -32.28
CA PRO A 70 -19.97 -2.04 -31.36
C PRO A 70 -20.04 -3.29 -30.46
N GLU A 71 -19.58 -4.44 -30.94
CA GLU A 71 -19.51 -5.69 -30.18
C GLU A 71 -18.53 -5.60 -28.99
N ASP A 72 -17.38 -4.95 -29.18
CA ASP A 72 -16.34 -4.83 -28.15
C ASP A 72 -16.76 -3.86 -27.02
N ARG A 73 -17.57 -2.85 -27.34
CA ARG A 73 -18.16 -1.95 -26.32
C ARG A 73 -19.05 -2.73 -25.35
N ILE A 74 -19.85 -3.67 -25.85
CA ILE A 74 -20.73 -4.51 -25.02
C ILE A 74 -19.90 -5.45 -24.15
N ALA A 75 -18.85 -6.05 -24.72
CA ALA A 75 -17.92 -6.88 -23.97
C ALA A 75 -17.22 -6.10 -22.85
N LEU A 76 -16.84 -4.85 -23.11
CA LEU A 76 -16.16 -4.01 -22.13
C LEU A 76 -17.10 -3.51 -21.02
N ILE A 77 -18.35 -3.21 -21.34
CA ILE A 77 -19.40 -2.93 -20.35
C ILE A 77 -19.68 -4.18 -19.50
N GLY A 78 -19.75 -5.35 -20.14
CA GLY A 78 -19.88 -6.64 -19.46
C GLY A 78 -18.71 -6.92 -18.53
N LEU A 79 -17.47 -6.64 -18.97
CA LEU A 79 -16.26 -6.78 -18.17
C LEU A 79 -16.22 -5.78 -17.01
N GLY A 80 -16.67 -4.54 -17.25
CA GLY A 80 -16.80 -3.52 -16.22
C GLY A 80 -17.83 -3.94 -15.16
N PHE A 81 -18.99 -4.42 -15.58
CA PHE A 81 -20.02 -4.94 -14.67
C PHE A 81 -19.52 -6.18 -13.92
N ALA A 82 -18.87 -7.13 -14.60
CA ALA A 82 -18.28 -8.30 -13.99
C ALA A 82 -17.21 -7.93 -12.96
N SER A 83 -16.41 -6.90 -13.22
CA SER A 83 -15.43 -6.36 -12.26
C SER A 83 -16.12 -5.80 -11.01
N VAL A 84 -17.20 -5.04 -11.17
CA VAL A 84 -17.99 -4.51 -10.04
C VAL A 84 -18.64 -5.65 -9.25
N VAL A 85 -19.23 -6.64 -9.92
CA VAL A 85 -19.83 -7.81 -9.26
C VAL A 85 -18.76 -8.64 -8.56
N ALA A 86 -17.61 -8.86 -9.19
CA ALA A 86 -16.50 -9.59 -8.58
C ALA A 86 -15.98 -8.87 -7.33
N LEU A 87 -15.86 -7.54 -7.38
CA LEU A 87 -15.48 -6.73 -6.22
C LEU A 87 -16.55 -6.80 -5.13
N TRP A 88 -17.84 -6.71 -5.49
CA TRP A 88 -18.95 -6.85 -4.55
C TRP A 88 -18.98 -8.22 -3.89
N VAL A 89 -18.85 -9.30 -4.66
CA VAL A 89 -18.77 -10.67 -4.14
C VAL A 89 -17.54 -10.82 -3.24
N SER A 90 -16.38 -10.31 -3.64
CA SER A 90 -15.17 -10.37 -2.82
C SER A 90 -15.36 -9.66 -1.48
N LEU A 91 -15.97 -8.46 -1.47
CA LEU A 91 -16.31 -7.75 -0.24
C LEU A 91 -17.35 -8.52 0.61
N ASN A 92 -18.35 -9.14 -0.01
CA ASN A 92 -19.33 -9.97 0.70
C ASN A 92 -18.71 -11.24 1.29
N VAL A 93 -17.75 -11.84 0.58
CA VAL A 93 -17.01 -13.00 1.07
C VAL A 93 -16.14 -12.60 2.26
N VAL A 94 -15.43 -11.48 2.19
CA VAL A 94 -14.63 -10.98 3.32
C VAL A 94 -15.51 -10.66 4.52
N THR A 95 -16.65 -10.00 4.33
CA THR A 95 -17.59 -9.73 5.43
C THR A 95 -18.25 -11.01 5.96
N ALA A 96 -18.54 -12.00 5.12
CA ALA A 96 -19.03 -13.30 5.56
C ALA A 96 -17.97 -14.06 6.37
N ILE A 97 -16.70 -13.98 5.96
CA ILE A 97 -15.55 -14.53 6.69
C ILE A 97 -15.38 -13.86 8.05
N ASP A 98 -15.47 -12.52 8.11
CA ASP A 98 -15.42 -11.78 9.38
C ASP A 98 -16.61 -12.08 10.30
N LYS A 99 -17.73 -12.54 9.73
CA LYS A 99 -18.93 -12.99 10.44
C LYS A 99 -18.95 -14.50 10.73
N LEU A 100 -17.95 -15.26 10.27
CA LEU A 100 -17.81 -16.68 10.55
C LEU A 100 -16.96 -16.86 11.82
N PRO A 101 -17.56 -17.11 13.00
CA PRO A 101 -16.81 -17.36 14.23
C PRO A 101 -15.93 -18.62 14.16
N VAL A 102 -16.08 -19.41 13.10
CA VAL A 102 -15.44 -20.71 12.90
C VAL A 102 -14.08 -20.57 12.20
N LEU A 103 -13.89 -19.59 11.32
CA LEU A 103 -12.62 -19.44 10.59
C LEU A 103 -11.44 -19.15 11.52
N PRO A 104 -11.54 -18.20 12.47
CA PRO A 104 -10.49 -17.98 13.47
C PRO A 104 -10.14 -19.25 14.24
N GLY A 105 -11.16 -20.01 14.68
CA GLY A 105 -10.95 -21.27 15.40
C GLY A 105 -10.35 -22.39 14.54
N VAL A 106 -10.71 -22.48 13.26
CA VAL A 106 -10.14 -23.49 12.35
C VAL A 106 -8.69 -23.15 12.01
N PHE A 107 -8.36 -21.89 11.75
CA PHE A 107 -6.97 -21.46 11.53
C PHE A 107 -6.12 -21.62 12.79
N GLU A 108 -6.68 -21.35 13.97
CA GLU A 108 -6.03 -21.62 15.25
C GLU A 108 -5.75 -23.11 15.43
N LEU A 109 -6.73 -23.97 15.16
CA LEU A 109 -6.57 -25.42 15.22
C LEU A 109 -5.57 -25.94 14.17
N ILE A 110 -5.57 -25.38 12.96
CA ILE A 110 -4.58 -25.69 11.93
C ILE A 110 -3.18 -25.28 12.39
N GLY A 111 -3.03 -24.10 12.99
CA GLY A 111 -1.76 -23.59 13.49
C GLY A 111 -1.21 -24.46 14.62
N ILE A 112 -2.05 -24.82 15.59
CA ILE A 112 -1.68 -25.71 16.70
C ILE A 112 -1.36 -27.11 16.19
N SER A 113 -2.15 -27.65 15.26
CA SER A 113 -1.94 -28.98 14.68
C SER A 113 -0.62 -29.04 13.92
N PHE A 114 -0.37 -28.05 13.05
CA PHE A 114 0.87 -27.99 12.27
C PHE A 114 2.07 -27.73 13.16
N SER A 115 1.96 -26.85 14.15
CA SER A 115 3.02 -26.61 15.14
C SER A 115 3.34 -27.88 15.93
N THR A 116 2.32 -28.57 16.44
CA THR A 116 2.48 -29.83 17.18
C THR A 116 3.15 -30.89 16.31
N TRP A 117 2.68 -31.07 15.07
CA TRP A 117 3.26 -32.01 14.12
C TRP A 117 4.71 -31.66 13.77
N PHE A 118 5.00 -30.39 13.51
CA PHE A 118 6.34 -29.92 13.17
C PHE A 118 7.33 -30.14 14.33
N VAL A 119 6.93 -29.77 15.55
CA VAL A 119 7.73 -30.00 16.76
C VAL A 119 8.00 -31.49 16.94
N TYR A 120 6.97 -32.33 16.77
CA TYR A 120 7.12 -33.78 16.90
C TYR A 120 8.04 -34.37 15.82
N ARG A 121 7.87 -33.95 14.56
CA ARG A 121 8.59 -34.50 13.40
C ARG A 121 10.02 -34.00 13.26
N TYR A 122 10.32 -32.75 13.62
CA TYR A 122 11.62 -32.12 13.34
C TYR A 122 12.41 -31.71 14.58
N LEU A 123 11.74 -31.48 15.72
CA LEU A 123 12.41 -31.00 16.92
C LEU A 123 12.57 -32.06 18.00
N LEU A 124 11.78 -33.14 18.07
CA LEU A 124 11.97 -34.11 19.17
C LEU A 124 13.20 -35.00 18.97
N PHE A 125 13.47 -35.46 17.76
CA PHE A 125 14.53 -36.43 17.49
C PHE A 125 15.77 -35.78 16.89
N LYS A 126 16.96 -36.24 17.32
CA LYS A 126 18.26 -35.77 16.83
C LYS A 126 18.43 -35.87 15.31
N PRO A 127 18.15 -37.01 14.64
CA PRO A 127 18.32 -37.10 13.19
C PRO A 127 17.46 -36.08 12.44
N ASP A 128 16.23 -35.85 12.91
CA ASP A 128 15.30 -34.94 12.23
C ASP A 128 15.70 -33.46 12.37
N ARG A 129 16.40 -33.09 13.44
CA ARG A 129 16.97 -31.74 13.60
C ARG A 129 18.09 -31.48 12.60
N GLU A 130 18.90 -32.49 12.32
CA GLU A 130 20.00 -32.41 11.35
C GLU A 130 19.44 -32.30 9.92
N GLU A 131 18.39 -33.05 9.59
CA GLU A 131 17.66 -32.92 8.33
C GLU A 131 17.10 -31.50 8.15
N LEU A 132 16.47 -30.93 9.18
CA LEU A 132 15.93 -29.57 9.12
C LEU A 132 17.03 -28.52 8.87
N ILE A 133 18.15 -28.61 9.58
CA ILE A 133 19.29 -27.69 9.41
C ILE A 133 19.89 -27.83 8.00
N GLN A 134 20.00 -29.07 7.49
CA GLN A 134 20.49 -29.32 6.14
C GLN A 134 19.59 -28.67 5.08
N ILE A 135 18.27 -28.81 5.23
CA ILE A 135 17.28 -28.20 4.33
C ILE A 135 17.40 -26.67 4.34
N ILE A 136 17.51 -26.06 5.53
CA ILE A 136 17.66 -24.60 5.69
C ILE A 136 18.96 -24.11 5.04
N ASN A 137 20.08 -24.76 5.33
CA ASN A 137 21.39 -24.39 4.77
C ASN A 137 21.40 -24.52 3.24
N LYS A 138 20.79 -25.59 2.70
CA LYS A 138 20.63 -25.78 1.26
C LYS A 138 19.83 -24.63 0.65
N SER A 139 18.68 -24.29 1.22
CA SER A 139 17.84 -23.20 0.73
C SER A 139 18.53 -21.83 0.78
N LEU A 140 19.29 -21.56 1.84
CA LEU A 140 20.05 -20.30 1.96
C LEU A 140 21.20 -20.23 0.96
N SER A 141 21.93 -21.33 0.76
CA SER A 141 23.01 -21.38 -0.22
C SER A 141 22.52 -21.13 -1.65
N ASP A 142 21.33 -21.61 -1.97
CA ASP A 142 20.71 -21.46 -3.29
C ASP A 142 20.36 -19.99 -3.58
N VAL A 143 19.74 -19.32 -2.61
CA VAL A 143 19.34 -17.90 -2.73
C VAL A 143 20.54 -16.94 -2.73
N ILE A 144 21.57 -17.22 -1.93
CA ILE A 144 22.75 -16.33 -1.83
C ILE A 144 23.73 -16.53 -3.00
N SER A 145 23.75 -17.72 -3.60
CA SER A 145 24.63 -18.01 -4.74
C SER A 145 24.03 -17.58 -6.08
N GLN A 146 22.79 -17.10 -6.09
CA GLN A 146 22.08 -16.58 -7.27
C GLN A 146 22.16 -15.06 -7.34
#